data_AF-A0A967MYX6-F1
#
_entry.id   AF-A0A967MYX6-F1
#
_cell.length_a   1.000
_cell.length_b   1.000
_cell.length_c   1.000
_cell.angle_alpha   90.00
_cell.angle_beta   90.00
_cell.angle_gamma   90.00
#
_symmetry.space_group_name_H-M   'P 1'
#
loop_
_entity.id
_entity.type
_entity.pdbx_description
1 polymer ?
#
loop_
_entity_poly.entity_id
_entity_poly.type
_entity_poly.pdbx_seq_one_letter_code
_entity_poly.pdbx_strand_id
1 'polypeptide(L)'
;MRETRTWWRDHRDRSDGLRAKRLIVFEAPPEVRETGFLVFSHDEPGGDDERWVYLPALRKVRRVAGRDRGKSFVGTDFSYD
;
A
#
# COMPACT_ATOMS: atom_id res chain seq x y z
N MET A 1 -14.24 -9.03 -11.94
CA MET A 1 -13.51 -7.76 -12.09
C MET A 1 -13.16 -7.27 -10.70
N ARG A 2 -11.91 -6.85 -10.44
CA ARG A 2 -11.53 -6.30 -9.13
C ARG A 2 -11.83 -4.81 -9.14
N GLU A 3 -12.46 -4.30 -8.09
CA GLU A 3 -12.76 -2.88 -7.92
C GLU A 3 -11.91 -2.34 -6.79
N THR A 4 -11.24 -1.22 -7.03
CA THR A 4 -10.36 -0.58 -6.04
C THR A 4 -10.58 0.91 -6.06
N ARG A 5 -10.60 1.50 -4.87
CA ARG A 5 -10.53 2.95 -4.69
C ARG A 5 -9.12 3.34 -4.31
N THR A 6 -8.54 4.28 -5.07
CA THR A 6 -7.18 4.77 -4.83
C THR A 6 -7.20 6.25 -4.52
N TRP A 7 -6.55 6.63 -3.43
CA TRP A 7 -6.21 8.01 -3.11
C TRP A 7 -4.70 8.17 -3.23
N TRP A 8 -4.27 9.26 -3.85
CA TRP A 8 -2.87 9.65 -3.93
C TRP A 8 -2.73 11.09 -3.48
N ARG A 9 -1.60 11.40 -2.85
CA ARG A 9 -1.26 12.76 -2.44
C ARG A 9 0.24 12.98 -2.57
N ASP A 10 0.61 14.04 -3.26
CA ASP A 10 1.98 14.54 -3.27
C ASP A 10 2.33 15.14 -1.90
N HIS A 11 3.52 14.85 -1.42
CA HIS A 11 4.00 15.26 -0.10
C HIS A 11 5.33 16.05 -0.16
N ARG A 12 5.84 16.37 -1.36
CA ARG A 12 7.16 17.04 -1.53
C ARG A 12 7.27 18.39 -0.82
N ASP A 13 6.16 19.09 -0.60
CA ASP A 13 6.14 20.38 0.10
C ASP A 13 6.05 20.26 1.64
N ARG A 14 6.17 19.04 2.21
CA ARG A 14 6.02 18.78 3.65
C ARG A 14 7.36 18.43 4.29
N SER A 15 7.53 18.82 5.55
CA SER A 15 8.71 18.49 6.36
C SER A 15 8.77 17.03 6.83
N ASP A 16 7.88 16.15 6.35
CA ASP A 16 7.80 14.75 6.76
C ASP A 16 8.75 13.82 5.98
N GLY A 17 9.55 14.35 5.05
CA GLY A 17 10.54 13.59 4.27
C GLY A 17 9.93 12.69 3.18
N LEU A 18 8.62 12.77 2.99
CA LEU A 18 7.90 11.95 2.03
C LEU A 18 7.72 12.68 0.71
N ARG A 19 7.95 11.96 -0.38
CA ARG A 19 7.61 12.41 -1.73
C ARG A 19 6.10 12.25 -1.98
N ALA A 20 5.53 11.12 -1.57
CA ALA A 20 4.13 10.81 -1.84
C ALA A 20 3.52 9.83 -0.84
N LYS A 21 2.20 9.90 -0.69
CA LYS A 21 1.37 8.91 0.00
C LYS A 21 0.34 8.33 -0.95
N ARG A 22 0.17 7.01 -0.93
CA ARG A 22 -0.86 6.30 -1.70
C ARG A 22 -1.64 5.36 -0.81
N LEU A 23 -2.97 5.43 -0.86
CA LEU A 23 -3.88 4.51 -0.19
C LEU A 23 -4.71 3.81 -1.26
N ILE A 24 -4.69 2.48 -1.24
CA ILE A 24 -5.48 1.63 -2.13
C ILE A 24 -6.41 0.80 -1.25
N VAL A 25 -7.72 0.83 -1.53
CA VAL A 25 -8.70 0.01 -0.81
C VAL A 25 -9.45 -0.84 -1.82
N PHE A 26 -9.55 -2.13 -1.53
CA PHE A 26 -10.29 -3.09 -2.34
C PHE A 26 -11.79 -3.01 -2.01
N GLU A 27 -12.61 -2.79 -3.02
CA GLU A 27 -14.08 -2.73 -2.91
C GLU A 27 -14.74 -4.03 -3.37
N ALA A 28 -14.08 -4.77 -4.28
CA ALA A 28 -14.51 -6.09 -4.74
C ALA A 28 -13.31 -6.94 -5.22
N PRO A 29 -13.42 -8.27 -5.17
CA PRO A 29 -14.57 -9.09 -4.73
C PRO A 29 -14.68 -9.23 -3.19
N PRO A 30 -15.77 -9.85 -2.65
CA PRO A 30 -16.04 -9.92 -1.20
C PRO A 30 -14.91 -10.50 -0.36
N GLU A 31 -14.09 -11.39 -0.93
CA GLU A 31 -12.97 -12.06 -0.25
C GLU A 31 -11.86 -11.08 0.16
N VAL A 32 -11.72 -9.97 -0.57
CA VAL A 32 -10.69 -8.95 -0.33
C VAL A 32 -11.27 -7.58 0.02
N ARG A 33 -12.59 -7.45 0.06
CA ARG A 33 -13.28 -6.19 0.34
C ARG A 33 -12.79 -5.59 1.66
N GLU A 34 -12.57 -4.28 1.67
CA GLU A 34 -12.02 -3.48 2.77
C GLU A 34 -10.54 -3.76 3.12
N THR A 35 -9.85 -4.61 2.36
CA THR A 35 -8.40 -4.71 2.45
C THR A 35 -7.79 -3.39 1.97
N GLY A 36 -6.90 -2.82 2.79
CA GLY A 36 -6.26 -1.54 2.51
C GLY A 36 -4.75 -1.70 2.35
N PHE A 37 -4.15 -0.97 1.42
CA PHE A 37 -2.70 -0.85 1.27
C PHE A 37 -2.29 0.61 1.34
N LEU A 38 -1.34 0.90 2.22
CA LEU A 38 -0.76 2.23 2.39
C LEU A 38 0.69 2.19 1.95
N VAL A 39 1.09 3.14 1.10
CA VAL A 39 2.47 3.28 0.61
C VAL A 39 2.94 4.69 0.90
N PHE A 40 4.06 4.80 1.60
CA PHE A 40 4.81 6.03 1.81
C PHE A 40 6.09 5.96 0.98
N SER A 41 6.19 6.86 0.01
CA SER A 41 7.41 7.03 -0.77
C SER A 41 8.22 8.18 -0.22
N HIS A 42 9.51 7.91 0.02
CA HIS A 42 10.47 8.86 0.55
C HIS A 42 11.14 9.64 -0.59
N ASP A 43 11.57 10.86 -0.31
CA ASP A 43 12.28 11.70 -1.30
C ASP A 43 13.78 11.33 -1.38
N GLU A 44 14.33 10.68 -0.35
CA GLU A 44 15.74 10.30 -0.30
C GLU A 44 16.13 9.32 -1.43
N PRO A 45 17.21 9.62 -2.17
CA PRO A 45 17.73 8.72 -3.19
C PRO A 45 18.22 7.41 -2.55
N GLY A 46 17.58 6.29 -2.89
CA GLY A 46 17.86 4.97 -2.32
C GLY A 46 17.02 4.62 -1.08
N GLY A 47 16.12 5.52 -0.64
CA GLY A 47 15.14 5.22 0.40
C GLY A 47 14.14 4.17 -0.07
N ASP A 48 13.92 3.14 0.74
CA ASP A 48 12.90 2.13 0.47
C ASP A 48 11.50 2.66 0.79
N ASP A 49 10.53 2.37 -0.08
CA ASP A 49 9.11 2.65 0.21
C ASP A 49 8.65 1.89 1.45
N GLU A 50 8.02 2.60 2.38
CA GLU A 50 7.37 1.99 3.52
C GLU A 50 5.95 1.61 3.15
N ARG A 51 5.57 0.36 3.47
CA ARG A 51 4.29 -0.21 3.05
C ARG A 51 3.59 -0.85 4.23
N TRP A 52 2.28 -0.70 4.25
CA TRP A 52 1.41 -1.36 5.22
C TRP A 52 0.22 -1.98 4.51
N VAL A 53 -0.24 -3.12 5.05
CA VAL A 53 -1.49 -3.76 4.67
C VAL A 53 -2.41 -3.82 5.87
N TYR A 54 -3.66 -3.44 5.67
CA TYR A 54 -4.75 -3.62 6.62
C TYR A 54 -5.57 -4.84 6.20
N LEU A 55 -5.69 -5.80 7.13
CA LEU A 55 -6.44 -7.03 6.94
C LEU A 55 -7.73 -6.97 7.76
N PRO A 56 -8.90 -6.77 7.14
CA PRO A 56 -10.16 -6.56 7.85
C PRO A 56 -10.57 -7.79 8.68
N ALA A 57 -10.34 -8.99 8.13
CA ALA A 57 -10.63 -10.26 8.81
C ALA A 57 -9.87 -10.42 10.14
N LEU A 58 -8.68 -9.81 10.24
CA LEU A 58 -7.85 -9.86 11.44
C LEU A 58 -7.90 -8.56 12.25
N ARG A 59 -8.53 -7.50 11.71
CA ARG A 59 -8.46 -6.12 12.23
C ARG A 59 -7.04 -5.69 12.57
N LYS A 60 -6.08 -6.06 11.72
CA LYS A 60 -4.65 -5.86 11.96
C LYS A 60 -4.00 -5.12 10.80
N VAL A 61 -3.08 -4.24 11.16
CA VAL A 61 -2.15 -3.59 10.23
C VAL A 61 -0.81 -4.33 10.31
N ARG A 62 -0.22 -4.65 9.16
CA ARG A 62 1.11 -5.26 9.06
C ARG A 62 2.00 -4.41 8.17
N ARG A 63 3.23 -4.15 8.62
CA ARG A 63 4.28 -3.55 7.78
C ARG A 63 4.81 -4.58 6.79
N VAL A 64 4.97 -4.18 5.54
CA VAL A 64 5.57 -4.97 4.46
C VAL A 64 6.94 -4.38 4.17
N ALA A 65 8.00 -5.17 4.34
CA ALA A 65 9.37 -4.70 4.12
C ALA A 65 9.61 -4.38 2.63
N GLY A 66 10.43 -3.38 2.34
CA GLY A 66 10.79 -2.97 0.96
C GLY A 66 11.34 -4.11 0.10
N ARG A 67 12.02 -5.08 0.72
CA ARG A 67 12.61 -6.26 0.08
C ARG A 67 11.61 -7.34 -0.36
N ASP A 68 10.38 -7.32 0.14
CA ASP A 68 9.32 -8.27 -0.24
C ASP A 68 8.48 -7.76 -1.44
N ARG A 69 9.04 -6.89 -2.30
CA ARG A 69 8.38 -6.29 -3.48
C ARG A 69 7.68 -7.30 -4.41
N GLY A 70 8.11 -8.56 -4.43
CA GLY A 70 7.54 -9.61 -5.28
C GLY A 70 6.63 -10.64 -4.59
N LYS A 71 6.25 -10.47 -3.32
CA LYS A 71 5.34 -11.43 -2.66
C LYS A 71 3.88 -11.02 -2.86
N SER A 72 3.09 -11.93 -3.43
CA SER A 72 1.63 -11.81 -3.52
C SER A 72 1.03 -11.69 -2.12
N PHE A 73 0.49 -10.52 -1.78
CA PHE A 73 -0.20 -10.33 -0.50
C PHE A 73 -1.71 -10.48 -0.71
N VAL A 74 -2.36 -11.24 0.18
CA VAL A 74 -3.84 -11.44 0.22
C VAL A 74 -4.41 -12.19 -0.99
N GLY A 75 -3.70 -13.21 -1.51
CA GLY A 75 -4.20 -13.99 -2.67
C GLY A 75 -4.43 -13.16 -3.93
N THR A 76 -3.91 -11.93 -3.96
CA THR A 76 -3.95 -11.07 -5.12
C THR A 76 -2.66 -11.28 -5.90
N ASP A 77 -2.82 -11.62 -7.18
CA ASP A 77 -1.78 -11.59 -8.21
C ASP A 77 -1.32 -10.14 -8.48
N PHE A 78 -0.94 -9.42 -7.43
CA PHE A 78 -0.40 -8.07 -7.51
C PHE A 78 1.09 -8.17 -7.23
N SER A 79 1.85 -8.53 -8.26
CA SER A 79 3.26 -8.15 -8.34
C SER A 79 3.29 -6.68 -8.75
N TYR A 80 3.73 -5.80 -7.85
CA TYR A 80 4.04 -4.42 -8.21
C TYR A 80 5.51 -4.41 -8.65
N ASP A 81 5.74 -4.30 -9.96
CA ASP A 81 7.06 -3.96 -10.53
C ASP A 81 7.41 -2.50 -10.17
#